data_AF-A0AB74CT74-F1
#
_entry.id   AF-A0AB74CT74-F1
#
_cell.length_a   1.000
_cell.length_b   1.000
_cell.length_c   1.000
_cell.angle_alpha   90.00
_cell.angle_beta   90.00
_cell.angle_gamma   90.00
#
_symmetry.space_group_name_H-M   'P 1'
#
loop_
_entity.id
_entity.type
_entity.pdbx_description
1 polymer ?
#
loop_
_entity_poly.entity_id
_entity_poly.type
_entity_poly.pdbx_seq_one_letter_code
_entity_poly.pdbx_strand_id
1 'polypeptide(L)'
;MLARKDRLATIYWNKGLVRESEILERELFKESIQKLGQRHSLTLKCKYSVAVILNRHGREAEAIQLLVETTNNEEVLGPFHENTLTSIGTLSEWCGADKAISMLLEAQEARDKYSHVTVAWESIVNLLQQMELG
;
A
#
# COMPACT_ATOMS: atom_id res chain seq x y z
N MET A 1 14.74 9.68 -9.71
CA MET A 1 15.46 9.20 -8.50
C MET A 1 14.84 7.91 -7.96
N LEU A 2 13.53 7.91 -7.65
CA LEU A 2 12.81 6.75 -7.10
C LEU A 2 12.92 5.48 -7.96
N ALA A 3 12.68 5.57 -9.28
CA ALA A 3 12.77 4.41 -10.17
C ALA A 3 14.15 3.73 -10.23
N ARG A 4 15.23 4.47 -9.93
CA ARG A 4 16.58 3.87 -9.85
C ARG A 4 16.77 3.13 -8.53
N LYS A 5 16.28 3.70 -7.41
CA LYS A 5 16.28 3.05 -6.09
C LYS A 5 15.44 1.76 -6.12
N ASP A 6 14.26 1.80 -6.75
CA ASP A 6 13.39 0.64 -6.96
C ASP A 6 14.12 -0.51 -7.68
N ARG A 7 14.74 -0.22 -8.83
CA ARG A 7 15.55 -1.24 -9.54
C ARG A 7 16.69 -1.78 -8.69
N LEU A 8 17.37 -0.92 -7.94
CA LEU A 8 18.48 -1.36 -7.09
C LEU A 8 18.00 -2.27 -5.96
N ALA A 9 16.85 -1.96 -5.34
CA ALA A 9 16.23 -2.81 -4.32
C ALA A 9 15.91 -4.20 -4.87
N THR A 10 15.34 -4.29 -6.07
CA THR A 10 15.09 -5.57 -6.78
C THR A 10 16.38 -6.32 -7.08
N ILE A 11 17.45 -5.63 -7.50
CA ILE A 11 18.75 -6.28 -7.75
C ILE A 11 19.33 -6.86 -6.47
N TYR A 12 19.29 -6.13 -5.35
CA TYR A 12 19.76 -6.64 -4.06
C TYR A 12 18.95 -7.83 -3.59
N TRP A 13 17.62 -7.78 -3.74
CA TRP A 13 16.75 -8.91 -3.44
C TRP A 13 17.15 -10.18 -4.21
N ASN A 14 17.30 -10.06 -5.53
CA ASN A 14 17.63 -11.19 -6.40
C ASN A 14 19.03 -11.76 -6.12
N LYS A 15 19.93 -10.97 -5.53
CA LYS A 15 21.27 -11.41 -5.11
C LYS A 15 21.31 -11.98 -3.69
N GLY A 16 20.18 -12.04 -2.99
CA GLY A 16 20.13 -12.47 -1.58
C GLY A 16 20.69 -11.43 -0.59
N LEU A 17 20.96 -10.21 -1.04
CA LEU A 17 21.35 -9.07 -0.21
C LEU A 17 20.11 -8.48 0.47
N VAL A 18 19.49 -9.28 1.35
CA VAL A 18 18.17 -8.99 1.93
C VAL A 18 18.21 -7.71 2.76
N ARG A 19 19.26 -7.49 3.56
CA ARG A 19 19.37 -6.31 4.43
C ARG A 19 19.45 -5.01 3.63
N GLU A 20 20.24 -5.00 2.57
CA GLU A 20 20.43 -3.85 1.69
C GLU A 20 19.15 -3.54 0.91
N SER A 21 18.46 -4.59 0.45
CA SER A 21 17.13 -4.46 -0.18
C SER A 21 16.12 -3.85 0.79
N GLU A 22 16.06 -4.35 2.03
CA GLU A 22 15.16 -3.86 3.07
C GLU A 22 15.35 -2.37 3.38
N ILE A 23 16.61 -1.92 3.50
CA ILE A 23 16.93 -0.51 3.75
C ILE A 23 16.40 0.34 2.60
N LEU A 24 16.66 -0.05 1.36
CA LEU A 24 16.20 0.68 0.18
C LEU A 24 14.68 0.71 0.06
N GLU A 25 14.00 -0.41 0.30
CA GLU A 25 12.53 -0.49 0.25
C GLU A 25 11.88 0.44 1.29
N ARG A 26 12.44 0.51 2.50
CA ARG A 26 11.96 1.44 3.55
C ARG A 26 12.17 2.90 3.19
N GLU A 27 13.32 3.25 2.62
CA GLU A 27 13.57 4.60 2.13
C GLU A 27 12.62 4.95 0.98
N LEU A 28 12.47 4.04 0.02
CA LEU A 28 11.61 4.21 -1.15
C LEU A 28 10.15 4.38 -0.73
N PHE A 29 9.68 3.63 0.27
CA PHE A 29 8.36 3.79 0.85
C PHE A 29 8.15 5.19 1.44
N LYS A 30 9.08 5.67 2.27
CA LYS A 30 9.00 7.00 2.87
C LYS A 30 8.99 8.11 1.81
N GLU A 31 9.90 8.02 0.84
CA GLU A 31 9.98 9.03 -0.22
C GLU A 31 8.79 8.98 -1.18
N SER A 32 8.25 7.80 -1.49
CA SER A 32 7.09 7.65 -2.37
C SER A 32 5.83 8.21 -1.73
N ILE A 33 5.59 7.98 -0.43
CA ILE A 33 4.51 8.65 0.31
C ILE A 33 4.66 10.17 0.21
N GLN A 34 5.85 10.70 0.50
CA GLN A 34 6.06 12.15 0.54
C GLN A 34 5.91 12.82 -0.83
N LYS A 35 6.40 12.19 -1.90
CA LYS A 35 6.46 12.79 -3.24
C LYS A 35 5.25 12.48 -4.11
N LEU A 36 4.61 11.34 -3.91
CA LEU A 36 3.59 10.79 -4.80
C LEU A 36 2.25 10.55 -4.10
N GLY A 37 2.23 10.53 -2.77
CA GLY A 37 1.05 10.25 -1.96
C GLY A 37 0.84 8.76 -1.66
N GLN A 38 -0.07 8.51 -0.72
CA GLN A 38 -0.38 7.16 -0.19
C GLN A 38 -0.99 6.21 -1.23
N ARG A 39 -1.62 6.77 -2.25
CA ARG A 39 -2.41 6.05 -3.26
C ARG A 39 -1.67 5.95 -4.60
N HIS A 40 -0.40 6.30 -4.69
CA HIS A 40 0.34 6.16 -5.95
C HIS A 40 0.78 4.70 -6.16
N SER A 41 0.77 4.22 -7.42
CA SER A 41 1.15 2.84 -7.79
C SER A 41 2.50 2.39 -7.22
N LEU A 42 3.53 3.25 -7.32
CA LEU A 42 4.84 3.01 -6.72
C LEU A 42 4.77 2.88 -5.19
N THR A 43 3.98 3.71 -4.51
CA THR A 43 3.79 3.64 -3.05
C THR A 43 3.16 2.31 -2.65
N LEU A 44 2.14 1.85 -3.40
CA LEU A 44 1.48 0.56 -3.18
C LEU A 44 2.45 -0.62 -3.38
N LYS A 45 3.30 -0.58 -4.42
CA LYS A 45 4.37 -1.56 -4.61
C LYS A 45 5.32 -1.59 -3.40
N CYS A 46 5.72 -0.43 -2.88
CA CYS A 46 6.59 -0.34 -1.72
C CYS A 46 5.91 -0.91 -0.45
N LYS A 47 4.61 -0.67 -0.26
CA LYS A 47 3.86 -1.26 0.86
C LYS A 47 3.87 -2.79 0.81
N TYR A 48 3.67 -3.37 -0.38
CA TYR A 48 3.79 -4.81 -0.58
C TYR A 48 5.19 -5.31 -0.18
N SER A 49 6.27 -4.67 -0.67
CA SER A 49 7.63 -5.04 -0.29
C SER A 49 7.85 -4.97 1.23
N VAL A 50 7.37 -3.92 1.89
CA VAL A 50 7.45 -3.79 3.35
C VAL A 50 6.68 -4.88 4.08
N ALA A 51 5.51 -5.30 3.58
CA ALA A 51 4.74 -6.40 4.15
C ALA A 51 5.52 -7.73 4.08
N VAL A 52 6.13 -8.04 2.93
CA VAL A 52 6.99 -9.23 2.78
C VAL A 52 8.15 -9.21 3.78
N ILE A 53 8.77 -8.05 3.97
CA ILE A 53 9.85 -7.87 4.95
C ILE A 53 9.34 -8.11 6.38
N LEU A 54 8.18 -7.54 6.75
CA LEU A 54 7.59 -7.76 8.08
C LEU A 54 7.33 -9.24 8.34
N ASN A 55 6.78 -9.96 7.36
CA ASN A 55 6.53 -11.40 7.49
C ASN A 55 7.83 -12.18 7.72
N ARG A 56 8.90 -11.87 6.99
CA ARG A 56 10.22 -12.51 7.19
C ARG A 56 10.81 -12.30 8.59
N HIS A 57 10.47 -11.19 9.23
CA HIS A 57 10.86 -10.89 10.62
C HIS A 57 9.89 -11.46 11.66
N GLY A 58 8.95 -12.33 11.26
CA GLY A 58 7.97 -12.95 12.14
C GLY A 58 6.83 -12.03 12.58
N ARG A 59 6.71 -10.84 11.96
CA ARG A 59 5.64 -9.86 12.25
C ARG A 59 4.46 -10.07 11.31
N GLU A 60 3.93 -11.28 11.30
CA GLU A 60 2.92 -11.74 10.35
C GLU A 60 1.63 -10.90 10.40
N ALA A 61 1.12 -10.60 11.60
CA ALA A 61 -0.11 -9.82 11.75
C ALA A 61 0.00 -8.42 11.12
N GLU A 62 1.14 -7.75 11.30
CA GLU A 62 1.38 -6.42 10.71
C GLU A 62 1.59 -6.51 9.19
N ALA A 63 2.25 -7.58 8.72
CA ALA A 63 2.40 -7.85 7.30
C ALA A 63 1.04 -8.01 6.60
N ILE A 64 0.17 -8.84 7.18
CA ILE A 64 -1.19 -9.09 6.68
C ILE A 64 -2.00 -7.80 6.64
N GLN A 65 -2.02 -7.02 7.73
CA GLN A 65 -2.74 -5.74 7.78
C GLN A 65 -2.27 -4.77 6.69
N LEU A 66 -0.94 -4.63 6.52
CA LEU A 66 -0.39 -3.76 5.49
C LEU A 66 -0.74 -4.25 4.07
N LEU A 67 -0.79 -5.57 3.85
CA LEU A 67 -1.18 -6.16 2.58
C LEU A 67 -2.66 -5.92 2.26
N VAL A 68 -3.55 -6.02 3.25
CA VAL A 68 -4.98 -5.68 3.12
C VAL A 68 -5.17 -4.23 2.73
N GLU A 69 -4.51 -3.29 3.42
CA GLU A 69 -4.55 -1.86 3.07
C GLU A 69 -4.04 -1.58 1.65
N THR A 70 -3.00 -2.31 1.22
CA THR A 70 -2.41 -2.17 -0.11
C THR A 70 -3.37 -2.67 -1.20
N THR A 71 -4.03 -3.79 -0.94
CA THR A 71 -4.94 -4.45 -1.88
C THR A 71 -6.22 -3.64 -2.07
N ASN A 72 -6.74 -3.04 -1.00
CA ASN A 72 -8.01 -2.32 -1.01
C ASN A 72 -7.96 -0.91 -1.65
N ASN A 73 -7.00 -0.67 -2.57
CA ASN A 73 -6.83 0.58 -3.32
C ASN A 73 -7.26 0.44 -4.79
N GLU A 74 -8.44 -0.16 -5.01
CA GLU A 74 -8.98 -0.44 -6.36
C GLU A 74 -9.17 0.81 -7.23
N GLU A 75 -9.39 2.00 -6.66
CA GLU A 75 -9.48 3.25 -7.45
C GLU A 75 -8.17 3.61 -8.16
N VAL A 76 -7.03 3.13 -7.67
CA VAL A 76 -5.71 3.48 -8.21
C VAL A 76 -5.28 2.51 -9.29
N LEU A 77 -5.39 1.22 -8.98
CA LEU A 77 -4.84 0.15 -9.81
C LEU A 77 -5.96 -0.64 -10.50
N GLY A 78 -7.12 -0.76 -9.87
CA GLY A 78 -8.19 -1.66 -10.27
C GLY A 78 -8.06 -3.06 -9.65
N PRO A 79 -9.17 -3.82 -9.58
CA PRO A 79 -9.19 -5.18 -9.00
C PRO A 79 -8.37 -6.18 -9.81
N PHE A 80 -8.17 -5.95 -11.11
CA PHE A 80 -7.46 -6.86 -12.02
C PHE A 80 -6.01 -6.47 -12.32
N HIS A 81 -5.49 -5.44 -11.65
CA HIS A 81 -4.10 -5.04 -11.86
C HIS A 81 -3.15 -6.08 -11.25
N GLU A 82 -2.02 -6.30 -11.91
CA GLU A 82 -1.02 -7.29 -11.51
C GLU A 82 -0.63 -7.17 -10.03
N ASN A 83 -0.24 -5.99 -9.56
CA ASN A 83 0.08 -5.76 -8.14
C ASN A 83 -1.09 -6.08 -7.17
N THR A 84 -2.35 -5.83 -7.56
CA THR A 84 -3.53 -6.15 -6.74
C THR A 84 -3.68 -7.66 -6.66
N LEU A 85 -3.62 -8.36 -7.81
CA LEU A 85 -3.71 -9.81 -7.89
C LEU A 85 -2.56 -10.50 -7.12
N THR A 86 -1.33 -9.99 -7.23
CA THR A 86 -0.19 -10.47 -6.46
C THR A 86 -0.44 -10.33 -4.96
N SER A 87 -0.94 -9.17 -4.52
CA SER A 87 -1.23 -8.92 -3.09
C SER A 87 -2.33 -9.85 -2.56
N ILE A 88 -3.39 -10.09 -3.34
CA ILE A 88 -4.47 -11.03 -2.98
C ILE A 88 -3.94 -12.47 -2.89
N GLY A 89 -3.12 -12.88 -3.86
CA GLY A 89 -2.49 -14.21 -3.87
C GLY A 89 -1.63 -14.42 -2.63
N THR A 90 -0.77 -13.45 -2.31
CA THR A 90 0.07 -13.49 -1.11
C THR A 90 -0.75 -13.45 0.18
N LEU A 91 -1.84 -12.65 0.24
CA LEU A 91 -2.73 -12.63 1.40
C LEU A 91 -3.35 -14.01 1.62
N SER A 92 -3.86 -14.62 0.55
CA SER A 92 -4.48 -15.94 0.57
C SER A 92 -3.49 -17.04 0.97
N GLU A 93 -2.24 -16.94 0.53
CA GLU A 93 -1.16 -17.85 0.93
C GLU A 93 -0.85 -17.75 2.43
N TRP A 94 -0.82 -16.52 2.98
CA TRP A 94 -0.43 -16.32 4.38
C TRP A 94 -1.55 -16.63 5.37
N CYS A 95 -2.81 -16.30 5.05
CA CYS A 95 -3.91 -16.41 6.02
C CYS A 95 -5.05 -17.35 5.59
N GLY A 96 -4.99 -17.91 4.37
CA GLY A 96 -6.04 -18.73 3.78
C GLY A 96 -7.07 -17.90 3.00
N ALA A 97 -7.64 -18.50 1.94
CA ALA A 97 -8.55 -17.81 1.02
C ALA A 97 -9.78 -17.22 1.73
N ASP A 98 -10.43 -18.00 2.61
CA ASP A 98 -11.64 -17.54 3.31
C ASP A 98 -11.35 -16.33 4.20
N LYS A 99 -10.24 -16.37 4.94
CA LYS A 99 -9.82 -15.27 5.82
C LYS A 99 -9.39 -14.05 5.00
N ALA A 100 -8.68 -14.24 3.89
CA ALA A 100 -8.31 -13.16 2.98
C ALA A 100 -9.56 -12.44 2.44
N ILE A 101 -10.58 -13.19 2.01
CA ILE A 101 -11.85 -12.64 1.53
C ILE A 101 -12.54 -11.83 2.64
N SER A 102 -12.68 -12.38 3.85
CA SER A 102 -13.29 -11.65 4.97
C SER A 102 -12.56 -10.35 5.28
N MET A 103 -11.23 -10.36 5.36
CA MET A 103 -10.44 -9.16 5.67
C MET A 103 -10.55 -8.08 4.58
N LEU A 104 -10.59 -8.49 3.30
CA LEU A 104 -10.75 -7.55 2.19
C LEU A 104 -12.16 -6.95 2.15
N LEU A 105 -13.20 -7.74 2.41
CA LEU A 105 -14.57 -7.25 2.51
C LEU A 105 -14.73 -6.25 3.66
N GLU A 106 -14.23 -6.57 4.86
CA GLU A 106 -14.27 -5.67 6.02
C GLU A 106 -13.52 -4.35 5.73
N ALA A 107 -12.36 -4.43 5.07
CA ALA A 107 -11.62 -3.24 4.68
C ALA A 107 -12.39 -2.39 3.67
N GLN A 108 -13.09 -3.01 2.70
CA GLN A 108 -13.92 -2.32 1.72
C GLN A 108 -15.14 -1.66 2.36
N GLU A 109 -15.84 -2.36 3.25
CA GLU A 109 -16.97 -1.79 4.01
C GLU A 109 -16.54 -0.60 4.88
N ALA A 110 -15.41 -0.72 5.58
CA ALA A 110 -14.85 0.37 6.37
C ALA A 110 -14.55 1.58 5.46
N ARG A 111 -13.94 1.34 4.30
CA ARG A 111 -13.66 2.40 3.33
C ARG A 111 -14.94 3.06 2.83
N ASP A 112 -15.94 2.29 2.42
CA ASP A 112 -17.18 2.82 1.88
C ASP A 112 -17.94 3.64 2.93
N LYS A 113 -17.96 3.16 4.18
CA LYS A 113 -18.57 3.88 5.31
C LYS A 113 -17.93 5.24 5.57
N TYR A 114 -16.61 5.34 5.44
CA TYR A 114 -15.88 6.59 5.71
C TYR A 114 -15.59 7.41 4.44
N SER A 115 -15.87 6.89 3.25
CA SER A 115 -15.66 7.58 1.96
C SER A 115 -16.46 8.89 1.86
N HIS A 116 -17.69 8.89 2.38
CA HIS A 116 -18.55 10.08 2.40
C HIS A 116 -18.05 11.16 3.37
N VAL A 117 -17.37 10.76 4.44
CA VAL A 117 -16.83 11.70 5.45
C VAL A 117 -15.60 12.43 4.90
N THR A 118 -14.74 11.72 4.18
CA THR A 118 -13.55 12.33 3.56
C THR A 118 -13.92 13.32 2.45
N VAL A 119 -14.90 12.98 1.62
CA VAL A 119 -15.39 13.88 0.55
C VAL A 119 -16.05 15.13 1.14
N ALA A 120 -16.81 14.98 2.22
CA ALA A 120 -17.41 16.12 2.92
C ALA A 120 -16.35 17.03 3.55
N TRP A 121 -15.32 16.46 4.18
CA TRP A 121 -14.22 17.24 4.76
C TRP A 121 -13.39 17.96 3.69
N GLU A 122 -13.03 17.29 2.59
CA GLU A 122 -12.34 17.91 1.45
C GLU A 122 -13.16 19.06 0.85
N SER A 123 -14.48 18.89 0.74
CA SER A 123 -15.39 19.95 0.27
C SER A 123 -15.40 21.16 1.21
N ILE A 124 -15.43 20.93 2.53
CA ILE A 124 -15.40 21.99 3.54
C ILE A 124 -14.06 22.73 3.50
N VAL A 125 -12.94 22.01 3.44
CA VAL A 125 -11.59 22.61 3.34
C VAL A 125 -11.48 23.47 2.09
N ASN A 126 -11.98 22.99 0.95
CA ASN A 126 -11.92 23.73 -0.31
C ASN A 126 -12.78 25.02 -0.26
N LEU A 127 -13.96 24.96 0.37
CA LEU A 127 -14.80 26.14 0.60
C LEU A 127 -14.10 27.18 1.50
N LEU A 128 -13.47 26.74 2.59
CA LEU A 128 -12.73 27.63 3.50
C LEU A 128 -11.55 28.29 2.79
N GLN A 129 -10.82 27.55 1.95
CA GLN A 129 -9.70 28.07 1.17
C GLN A 129 -10.13 29.11 0.13
N GLN A 130 -11.32 28.97 -0.45
CA GLN A 130 -11.88 29.98 -1.36
C GLN A 130 -12.35 31.24 -0.64
N MET A 131 -12.79 31.13 0.62
CA MET A 131 -13.19 32.29 1.43
C MET A 131 -12.00 33.10 1.94
N GLU A 132 -10.81 32.51 2.10
CA GLU A 132 -9.60 33.21 2.51
C GLU A 132 -8.89 33.97 1.37
N LEU A 133 -9.29 33.70 0.11
CA LEU A 133 -8.67 34.28 -1.10
C LEU A 133 -9.54 35.37 -1.78
N GLY A 134 -10.67 35.75 -1.19
CA GLY A 134 -11.57 36.81 -1.67
C GLY A 134 -11.63 38.01 -0.75
#